data_AF-A0AAE1MB82-F1
#
_entry.id   AF-A0AAE1MB82-F1
#
_cell.length_a   1.000
_cell.length_b   1.000
_cell.length_c   1.000
_cell.angle_alpha   90.00
_cell.angle_beta   90.00
_cell.angle_gamma   90.00
#
_symmetry.space_group_name_H-M   'P 1'
#
loop_
_entity.id
_entity.type
_entity.pdbx_description
1 polymer ?
#
loop_
_entity_poly.entity_id
_entity_poly.type
_entity_poly.pdbx_seq_one_letter_code
_entity_poly.pdbx_strand_id
1 'polypeptide(L)'
;MASTTPYFTTSDPSVILFPRRLKPILSFFSPRSHLKPITGTGGASFPLLRTPKGQNYAHLTWCMHQTRDGPVTSRSPLVAAVPVTKELWENSILNSETPVLVEFYADWCGPCKMLLQVIDEIASEYAGRLKCFALNTDSDLQIAQDYEVKAVPMVVLFKNGRKCGCVIGTMPKQFYVAAIERILKS
;
A
#
# COMPACT_ATOMS: atom_id res chain seq x y z
N MET A 1 -26.54 47.62 30.17
CA MET A 1 -27.21 47.57 28.86
C MET A 1 -26.70 46.35 28.13
N ALA A 2 -27.62 45.45 27.79
CA ALA A 2 -27.39 44.11 27.26
C ALA A 2 -27.13 44.12 25.75
N SER A 3 -26.28 43.21 25.26
CA SER A 3 -26.39 42.56 23.93
C SER A 3 -25.33 41.44 23.89
N THR A 4 -25.64 40.22 24.31
CA THR A 4 -26.22 39.12 23.50
C THR A 4 -25.26 38.60 22.43
N THR A 5 -24.72 37.41 22.69
CA THR A 5 -24.04 36.50 21.73
C THR A 5 -24.92 36.18 20.51
N PRO A 6 -24.36 35.54 19.47
CA PRO A 6 -24.70 34.13 19.37
C PRO A 6 -23.51 33.22 19.02
N TYR A 7 -23.48 32.11 19.77
CA TYR A 7 -22.87 30.85 19.40
C TYR A 7 -23.32 30.41 18.00
N PHE A 8 -22.37 30.05 17.14
CA PHE A 8 -22.66 29.33 15.91
C PHE A 8 -22.76 27.83 16.24
N THR A 9 -23.97 27.29 16.13
CA THR A 9 -24.27 25.86 16.12
C THR A 9 -24.41 25.41 14.67
N THR A 10 -23.73 24.34 14.25
CA THR A 10 -24.15 23.34 13.24
C THR A 10 -22.94 22.43 13.00
N SER A 11 -22.90 21.23 13.57
CA SER A 11 -23.34 20.00 12.89
C SER A 11 -22.70 19.83 11.51
N ASP A 12 -21.44 19.41 11.49
CA ASP A 12 -20.76 18.92 10.29
C ASP A 12 -20.94 17.38 10.22
N PRO A 13 -21.68 16.84 9.22
CA PRO A 13 -21.87 15.39 9.08
C PRO A 13 -20.70 14.69 8.36
N SER A 14 -19.58 15.36 8.10
CA SER A 14 -18.49 14.83 7.26
C SER A 14 -17.50 13.93 8.00
N VAL A 15 -17.67 13.70 9.30
CA VAL A 15 -16.74 12.90 10.10
C VAL A 15 -17.40 11.60 10.54
N ILE A 16 -17.14 10.52 9.79
CA ILE A 16 -17.46 9.17 10.23
C ILE A 16 -16.47 8.79 11.35
N LEU A 17 -16.78 9.21 12.57
CA LEU A 17 -16.08 8.81 13.80
C LEU A 17 -16.80 7.57 14.37
N PHE A 18 -16.29 6.38 14.05
CA PHE A 18 -16.73 5.15 14.71
C PHE A 18 -16.22 5.12 16.17
N PRO A 19 -17.05 4.65 17.13
CA PRO A 19 -16.73 4.69 18.55
C PRO A 19 -15.59 3.73 18.91
N ARG A 20 -14.54 4.28 19.55
CA ARG A 20 -13.53 3.50 20.28
C ARG A 20 -14.21 2.76 21.43
N ARG A 21 -14.45 1.45 21.27
CA ARG A 21 -14.86 0.58 22.37
C ARG A 21 -13.63 0.11 23.13
N LEU A 22 -13.33 0.81 24.22
CA LEU A 22 -12.39 0.37 25.26
C LEU A 22 -12.87 -0.95 25.87
N LYS A 23 -11.96 -1.93 25.96
CA LYS A 23 -12.02 -3.03 26.93
C LYS A 23 -10.66 -3.11 27.62
N PRO A 24 -10.57 -2.86 28.94
CA PRO A 24 -9.42 -3.24 29.74
C PRO A 24 -9.72 -4.60 30.38
N ILE A 25 -8.96 -5.66 30.07
CA ILE A 25 -8.97 -6.91 30.85
C ILE A 25 -7.52 -7.43 30.93
N LEU A 26 -6.97 -7.25 32.13
CA LEU A 26 -6.20 -8.21 32.92
C LEU A 26 -5.07 -9.01 32.24
N SER A 27 -3.86 -8.62 32.63
CA SER A 27 -2.77 -9.50 33.07
C SER A 27 -3.08 -11.01 33.11
N PHE A 28 -2.44 -11.76 32.21
CA PHE A 28 -2.07 -13.15 32.48
C PHE A 28 -0.58 -13.32 32.23
N PHE A 29 0.16 -13.31 33.34
CA PHE A 29 1.49 -13.91 33.44
C PHE A 29 1.43 -15.34 32.89
N SER A 30 2.32 -15.68 31.97
CA SER A 30 2.64 -17.08 31.67
C SER A 30 4.14 -17.31 31.91
N PRO A 31 4.53 -18.39 32.62
CA PRO A 31 5.86 -18.52 33.20
C PRO A 31 6.91 -18.97 32.19
N ARG A 32 8.09 -18.40 32.39
CA ARG A 32 9.39 -18.77 31.87
C ARG A 32 9.68 -20.27 32.11
N SER A 33 9.52 -21.10 31.09
CA SER A 33 9.99 -22.50 31.11
C SER A 33 11.40 -22.60 30.53
N HIS A 34 12.34 -22.89 31.43
CA HIS A 34 13.69 -23.37 31.17
C HIS A 34 13.73 -24.46 30.08
N LEU A 35 14.54 -24.25 29.05
CA LEU A 35 15.07 -25.35 28.23
C LEU A 35 16.60 -25.26 28.18
N LYS A 36 17.17 -26.46 28.22
CA LYS A 36 18.50 -26.84 28.71
C LYS A 36 19.63 -26.54 27.70
N PRO A 37 20.89 -26.47 28.17
CA PRO A 37 22.05 -26.38 27.31
C PRO A 37 22.28 -27.69 26.55
N ILE A 38 22.52 -27.56 25.24
CA ILE A 38 22.91 -28.65 24.35
C ILE A 38 24.43 -28.78 24.40
N THR A 39 24.91 -29.74 25.19
CA THR A 39 26.28 -30.28 25.07
C THR A 39 26.27 -31.35 23.97
N GLY A 40 26.89 -31.05 22.83
CA GLY A 40 27.04 -31.96 21.70
C GLY A 40 28.49 -31.96 21.23
N THR A 41 29.33 -32.69 21.95
CA THR A 41 30.65 -33.13 21.50
C THR A 41 30.46 -34.15 20.38
N GLY A 42 30.96 -33.86 19.19
CA GLY A 42 30.90 -34.74 18.04
C GLY A 42 31.93 -34.34 17.02
N GLY A 43 33.18 -34.78 17.22
CA GLY A 43 34.23 -34.66 16.22
C GLY A 43 33.88 -35.49 15.01
N ALA A 44 33.68 -34.83 13.87
CA ALA A 44 33.73 -35.47 12.57
C ALA A 44 35.12 -35.21 11.99
N SER A 45 35.94 -36.25 12.03
CA SER A 45 37.19 -36.33 11.27
C SER A 45 36.89 -36.03 9.80
N PHE A 46 37.46 -34.95 9.28
CA PHE A 46 37.56 -34.75 7.84
C PHE A 46 38.53 -35.79 7.28
N PRO A 47 38.11 -36.70 6.38
CA PRO A 47 39.06 -37.51 5.65
C PRO A 47 39.86 -36.60 4.72
N LEU A 48 41.16 -36.54 5.00
CA LEU A 48 42.19 -35.92 4.18
C LEU A 48 42.19 -36.63 2.81
N LEU A 49 41.46 -36.07 1.86
CA LEU A 49 41.40 -36.63 0.52
C LEU A 49 42.73 -36.35 -0.19
N ARG A 50 43.50 -37.43 -0.33
CA ARG A 50 44.67 -37.60 -1.19
C ARG A 50 44.52 -36.82 -2.50
N THR A 51 45.46 -35.91 -2.76
CA THR A 51 45.68 -35.35 -4.09
C THR A 51 46.44 -36.37 -4.94
N PRO A 52 45.94 -36.75 -6.14
CA PRO A 52 46.79 -37.34 -7.16
C PRO A 52 47.45 -36.20 -7.95
N LYS A 53 48.75 -36.38 -8.13
CA LYS A 53 49.63 -35.58 -8.98
C LYS A 53 49.04 -35.34 -10.37
N GLY A 54 49.15 -34.08 -10.81
CA GLY A 54 49.58 -33.67 -12.14
C GLY A 54 48.87 -34.29 -13.34
N GLN A 55 48.09 -33.48 -14.04
CA GLN A 55 48.13 -33.41 -15.50
C GLN A 55 47.42 -32.14 -16.02
N ASN A 56 48.24 -31.30 -16.65
CA ASN A 56 47.99 -30.47 -17.83
C ASN A 56 46.74 -29.57 -17.89
N TYR A 57 47.01 -28.30 -17.61
CA TYR A 57 46.22 -27.13 -18.02
C TYR A 57 46.31 -26.98 -19.54
N ALA A 58 45.31 -27.50 -20.25
CA ALA A 58 44.93 -26.99 -21.56
C ALA A 58 43.56 -27.58 -21.92
N HIS A 59 42.64 -26.69 -22.27
CA HIS A 59 41.45 -27.01 -23.05
C HIS A 59 40.24 -27.61 -22.32
N LEU A 60 39.69 -26.93 -21.31
CA LEU A 60 38.25 -27.04 -20.96
C LEU A 60 37.74 -25.76 -20.27
N THR A 61 37.85 -24.62 -20.94
CA THR A 61 37.09 -23.40 -20.57
C THR A 61 35.78 -23.40 -21.34
N TRP A 62 34.89 -24.36 -21.12
CA TRP A 62 33.47 -24.29 -21.53
C TRP A 62 32.74 -25.57 -21.14
N CYS A 63 32.04 -25.58 -20.00
CA CYS A 63 30.67 -26.12 -19.85
C CYS A 63 30.22 -26.14 -18.38
N MET A 64 28.93 -25.82 -18.18
CA MET A 64 28.10 -25.94 -16.97
C MET A 64 28.21 -24.73 -16.01
N HIS A 65 27.34 -23.73 -16.07
CA HIS A 65 25.88 -23.82 -15.99
C HIS A 65 25.20 -22.79 -16.90
N GLN A 66 24.69 -23.24 -18.05
CA GLN A 66 23.60 -22.55 -18.73
C GLN A 66 22.29 -23.13 -18.20
N THR A 67 21.74 -22.50 -17.16
CA THR A 67 20.33 -22.64 -16.83
C THR A 67 19.70 -21.27 -16.77
N ARG A 68 18.99 -20.94 -17.86
CA ARG A 68 17.76 -20.15 -17.89
C ARG A 68 17.78 -18.81 -17.16
N ASP A 69 18.45 -17.83 -17.75
CA ASP A 69 18.01 -16.44 -17.64
C ASP A 69 17.68 -15.95 -19.06
N GLY A 70 16.48 -16.29 -19.52
CA GLY A 70 15.86 -15.50 -20.59
C GLY A 70 15.66 -14.07 -20.06
N PRO A 71 15.60 -13.05 -20.92
CA PRO A 71 15.21 -11.72 -20.46
C PRO A 71 13.80 -11.87 -19.89
N VAL A 72 13.67 -11.80 -18.57
CA VAL A 72 12.40 -11.50 -17.93
C VAL A 72 12.08 -10.08 -18.38
N THR A 73 11.42 -9.96 -19.53
CA THR A 73 10.54 -8.84 -19.80
C THR A 73 9.44 -8.95 -18.77
N SER A 74 9.77 -8.45 -17.57
CA SER A 74 8.88 -8.35 -16.43
C SER A 74 7.70 -7.51 -16.91
N ARG A 75 6.65 -8.23 -17.28
CA ARG A 75 5.24 -7.86 -17.42
C ARG A 75 5.04 -6.35 -17.44
N SER A 76 4.57 -5.84 -18.58
CA SER A 76 3.91 -4.55 -18.73
C SER A 76 3.17 -4.17 -17.44
N PRO A 77 3.21 -2.90 -17.00
CA PRO A 77 2.56 -2.50 -15.76
C PRO A 77 1.10 -2.95 -15.82
N LEU A 78 0.75 -3.94 -15.00
CA LEU A 78 -0.62 -4.16 -14.59
C LEU A 78 -1.10 -2.80 -14.10
N VAL A 79 -2.23 -2.32 -14.64
CA VAL A 79 -2.57 -0.89 -14.80
C VAL A 79 -2.44 -0.14 -13.48
N ALA A 80 -1.23 0.36 -13.22
CA ALA A 80 -0.94 1.16 -12.06
C ALA A 80 -1.93 2.32 -12.05
N ALA A 81 -2.52 2.58 -10.88
CA ALA A 81 -3.25 3.82 -10.66
C ALA A 81 -2.39 4.96 -11.21
N VAL A 82 -2.92 5.68 -12.20
CA VAL A 82 -2.10 6.58 -13.02
C VAL A 82 -1.51 7.64 -12.10
N PRO A 83 -0.18 7.83 -12.07
CA PRO A 83 0.41 8.85 -11.23
C PRO A 83 -0.10 10.22 -11.68
N VAL A 84 -0.59 11.01 -10.73
CA VAL A 84 -1.10 12.37 -10.98
C VAL A 84 -0.23 13.37 -10.24
N THR A 85 0.09 14.47 -10.92
CA THR A 85 0.81 15.61 -10.36
C THR A 85 -0.13 16.78 -10.16
N LYS A 86 0.35 17.83 -9.49
CA LYS A 86 -0.41 19.05 -9.29
C LYS A 86 -0.97 19.68 -10.57
N GLU A 87 -0.23 19.66 -11.66
CA GLU A 87 -0.65 20.30 -12.93
C GLU A 87 -1.84 19.58 -13.56
N LEU A 88 -1.97 18.27 -13.32
CA LEU A 88 -3.02 17.43 -13.88
C LEU A 88 -4.22 17.27 -12.94
N TRP A 89 -4.10 17.72 -11.69
CA TRP A 89 -5.10 17.53 -10.63
C TRP A 89 -6.47 18.07 -11.03
N GLU A 90 -6.52 19.33 -11.44
CA GLU A 90 -7.78 20.01 -11.77
C GLU A 90 -8.50 19.30 -12.93
N ASN A 91 -7.79 18.99 -14.01
CA ASN A 91 -8.38 18.40 -15.19
C ASN A 91 -8.74 16.92 -15.00
N SER A 92 -7.91 16.15 -14.31
CA SER A 92 -8.07 14.70 -14.20
C SER A 92 -9.07 14.29 -13.11
N ILE A 93 -9.13 15.07 -12.03
CA ILE A 93 -9.90 14.74 -10.82
C ILE A 93 -11.09 15.68 -10.63
N LEU A 94 -10.85 17.01 -10.63
CA LEU A 94 -11.91 17.97 -10.33
C LEU A 94 -12.91 18.11 -11.49
N ASN A 95 -12.41 18.17 -12.72
CA ASN A 95 -13.22 18.30 -13.93
C ASN A 95 -13.64 16.94 -14.54
N SER A 96 -13.46 15.85 -13.81
CA SER A 96 -13.81 14.51 -14.31
C SER A 96 -15.32 14.29 -14.26
N GLU A 97 -15.91 13.94 -15.41
CA GLU A 97 -17.30 13.48 -15.50
C GLU A 97 -17.48 12.09 -14.90
N THR A 98 -16.44 11.26 -14.98
CA THR A 98 -16.41 9.93 -14.38
C THR A 98 -16.00 10.05 -12.91
N PRO A 99 -16.62 9.30 -11.99
CA PRO A 99 -16.15 9.21 -10.61
C PRO A 99 -14.68 8.80 -10.55
N VAL A 100 -13.96 9.37 -9.58
CA VAL A 100 -12.51 9.23 -9.46
C VAL A 100 -12.14 8.72 -8.07
N LEU A 101 -11.21 7.77 -8.02
CA LEU A 101 -10.60 7.26 -6.80
C LEU A 101 -9.12 7.63 -6.81
N VAL A 102 -8.65 8.31 -5.75
CA VAL A 102 -7.27 8.77 -5.63
C VAL A 102 -6.62 8.14 -4.40
N GLU A 103 -5.53 7.41 -4.59
CA GLU A 103 -4.66 6.92 -3.52
C GLU A 103 -3.53 7.92 -3.23
N PHE A 104 -3.43 8.37 -1.99
CA PHE A 104 -2.30 9.13 -1.47
C PHE A 104 -1.30 8.17 -0.85
N TYR A 105 -0.10 8.12 -1.42
CA TYR A 105 0.97 7.20 -1.03
C TYR A 105 2.32 7.91 -0.88
N ALA A 106 3.31 7.17 -0.39
CA ALA A 106 4.72 7.56 -0.40
C ALA A 106 5.60 6.34 -0.67
N ASP A 107 6.79 6.52 -1.24
CA ASP A 107 7.65 5.41 -1.69
C ASP A 107 8.20 4.56 -0.53
N TRP A 108 8.38 5.19 0.64
CA TRP A 108 8.81 4.55 1.88
C TRP A 108 7.68 3.81 2.60
N CYS A 109 6.44 3.94 2.14
CA CYS A 109 5.28 3.32 2.77
C CYS A 109 5.12 1.86 2.32
N GLY A 110 5.54 0.92 3.19
CA GLY A 110 5.34 -0.51 2.96
C GLY A 110 3.88 -0.92 2.71
N PRO A 111 2.92 -0.56 3.58
CA PRO A 111 1.50 -0.90 3.39
C PRO A 111 0.87 -0.35 2.11
N CYS A 112 1.38 0.78 1.59
CA CYS A 112 0.88 1.39 0.35
C CYS A 112 1.12 0.48 -0.86
N LYS A 113 2.24 -0.28 -0.88
CA LYS A 113 2.53 -1.23 -1.98
C LYS A 113 1.49 -2.35 -2.09
N MET A 114 0.89 -2.75 -0.96
CA MET A 114 -0.19 -3.75 -0.95
C MET A 114 -1.50 -3.13 -1.44
N LEU A 115 -1.78 -1.89 -1.01
CA LEU A 115 -3.00 -1.21 -1.41
C LEU A 115 -3.03 -0.89 -2.91
N LEU A 116 -1.90 -0.49 -3.48
CA LEU A 116 -1.78 -0.22 -4.91
C LEU A 116 -2.22 -1.40 -5.78
N GLN A 117 -1.93 -2.64 -5.36
CA GLN A 117 -2.39 -3.86 -6.05
C GLN A 117 -3.90 -4.02 -5.98
N VAL A 118 -4.50 -3.73 -4.82
CA VAL A 118 -5.95 -3.75 -4.64
C VAL A 118 -6.63 -2.67 -5.51
N ILE A 119 -6.03 -1.49 -5.61
CA ILE A 119 -6.55 -0.40 -6.45
C ILE A 119 -6.42 -0.73 -7.94
N ASP A 120 -5.34 -1.37 -8.39
CA ASP A 120 -5.17 -1.82 -9.77
C ASP A 120 -6.24 -2.86 -10.17
N GLU A 121 -6.52 -3.83 -9.29
CA GLU A 121 -7.62 -4.78 -9.51
C GLU A 121 -8.98 -4.06 -9.65
N ILE A 122 -9.25 -3.08 -8.79
CA ILE A 122 -10.47 -2.27 -8.86
C ILE A 122 -10.50 -1.44 -10.15
N ALA A 123 -9.38 -0.85 -10.56
CA ALA A 123 -9.28 -0.06 -11.78
C ALA A 123 -9.62 -0.91 -13.01
N SER A 124 -9.16 -2.16 -13.03
CA SER A 124 -9.45 -3.12 -14.08
C SER A 124 -10.93 -3.55 -14.10
N GLU A 125 -11.52 -3.85 -12.94
CA GLU A 125 -12.93 -4.25 -12.83
C GLU A 125 -13.93 -3.12 -13.17
N TYR A 126 -13.55 -1.88 -12.87
CA TYR A 126 -14.39 -0.69 -13.05
C TYR A 126 -13.97 0.17 -14.24
N ALA A 127 -13.18 -0.37 -15.17
CA ALA A 127 -12.72 0.33 -16.36
C ALA A 127 -13.91 0.98 -17.11
N GLY A 128 -13.78 2.29 -17.36
CA GLY A 128 -14.82 3.10 -18.00
C GLY A 128 -15.92 3.62 -17.07
N ARG A 129 -16.09 3.07 -15.86
CA ARG A 129 -17.05 3.54 -14.84
C ARG A 129 -16.40 4.31 -13.70
N LEU A 130 -15.11 4.05 -13.44
CA LEU A 130 -14.29 4.68 -12.42
C LEU A 130 -12.90 4.96 -13.01
N LYS A 131 -12.31 6.09 -12.64
CA LYS A 131 -10.89 6.37 -12.90
C LYS A 131 -10.10 6.27 -11.60
N CYS A 132 -8.95 5.61 -11.63
CA CYS A 132 -8.07 5.45 -10.48
C CYS A 132 -6.75 6.19 -10.71
N PHE A 133 -6.35 7.02 -9.74
CA PHE A 133 -5.08 7.74 -9.76
C PHE A 133 -4.33 7.53 -8.45
N ALA A 134 -3.02 7.74 -8.49
CA ALA A 134 -2.17 7.73 -7.31
C ALA A 134 -1.39 9.05 -7.23
N LEU A 135 -1.33 9.66 -6.06
CA LEU A 135 -0.57 10.87 -5.79
C LEU A 135 0.48 10.58 -4.72
N ASN A 136 1.73 10.92 -5.03
CA ASN A 136 2.84 10.80 -4.08
C ASN A 136 2.85 12.06 -3.19
N THR A 137 2.63 11.88 -1.89
CA THR A 137 2.56 13.00 -0.94
C THR A 137 3.88 13.74 -0.76
N ASP A 138 5.01 13.07 -0.98
CA ASP A 138 6.33 13.68 -0.86
C ASP A 138 6.65 14.58 -2.07
N SER A 139 6.07 14.28 -3.23
CA SER A 139 6.22 15.08 -4.45
C SER A 139 5.26 16.27 -4.47
N ASP A 140 3.99 16.06 -4.09
CA ASP A 140 2.93 17.05 -4.17
C ASP A 140 2.38 17.43 -2.78
N LEU A 141 3.24 18.02 -1.94
CA LEU A 141 2.92 18.39 -0.55
C LEU A 141 1.71 19.33 -0.42
N GLN A 142 1.52 20.24 -1.36
CA GLN A 142 0.42 21.20 -1.31
C GLN A 142 -0.95 20.48 -1.39
N ILE A 143 -1.08 19.53 -2.32
CA ILE A 143 -2.33 18.78 -2.47
C ILE A 143 -2.55 17.88 -1.25
N ALA A 144 -1.48 17.26 -0.73
CA ALA A 144 -1.56 16.48 0.50
C ALA A 144 -2.08 17.33 1.69
N GLN A 145 -1.66 18.60 1.78
CA GLN A 145 -2.16 19.54 2.80
C GLN A 145 -3.62 19.92 2.57
N ASP A 146 -4.01 20.25 1.33
CA ASP A 146 -5.37 20.66 0.97
C ASP A 146 -6.41 19.57 1.29
N TYR A 147 -6.02 18.29 1.21
CA TYR A 147 -6.87 17.15 1.54
C TYR A 147 -6.67 16.61 2.97
N GLU A 148 -5.89 17.31 3.80
CA GLU A 148 -5.56 16.96 5.19
C GLU A 148 -4.98 15.55 5.36
N VAL A 149 -4.07 15.16 4.46
CA VAL A 149 -3.42 13.85 4.52
C VAL A 149 -2.42 13.83 5.67
N LYS A 150 -2.86 13.29 6.82
CA LYS A 150 -2.05 13.16 8.05
C LYS A 150 -1.23 11.87 8.11
N ALA A 151 -1.65 10.86 7.34
CA ALA A 151 -0.99 9.57 7.26
C ALA A 151 -1.33 8.89 5.95
N VAL A 152 -0.35 8.18 5.39
CA VAL A 152 -0.51 7.31 4.22
C VAL A 152 -0.55 5.84 4.65
N PRO A 153 -1.28 4.96 3.94
CA PRO A 153 -2.11 5.28 2.77
C PRO A 153 -3.43 5.96 3.15
N MET A 154 -3.90 6.85 2.29
CA MET A 154 -5.26 7.41 2.35
C MET A 154 -5.88 7.34 0.96
N VAL A 155 -7.15 6.92 0.86
CA VAL A 155 -7.88 6.88 -0.41
C VAL A 155 -9.04 7.86 -0.34
N VAL A 156 -9.22 8.67 -1.38
CA VAL A 156 -10.28 9.68 -1.47
C VAL A 156 -11.12 9.42 -2.72
N LEU A 157 -12.44 9.49 -2.58
CA LEU A 157 -13.38 9.34 -3.69
C LEU A 157 -13.97 10.70 -4.09
N PHE A 158 -13.98 10.95 -5.39
CA PHE A 158 -14.52 12.16 -6.00
C PHE A 158 -15.64 11.81 -6.98
N LYS A 159 -16.66 12.65 -7.02
CA LYS A 159 -17.72 12.64 -8.04
C LYS A 159 -18.10 14.06 -8.36
N ASN A 160 -18.12 14.41 -9.65
CA ASN A 160 -18.44 15.76 -10.13
C ASN A 160 -17.59 16.84 -9.42
N GLY A 161 -16.29 16.59 -9.30
CA GLY A 161 -15.33 17.47 -8.64
C GLY A 161 -15.46 17.60 -7.12
N ARG A 162 -16.38 16.89 -6.47
CA ARG A 162 -16.60 16.94 -5.02
C ARG A 162 -16.08 15.69 -4.33
N LYS A 163 -15.43 15.88 -3.18
CA LYS A 163 -15.03 14.81 -2.26
C LYS A 163 -16.28 14.17 -1.66
N CYS A 164 -16.50 12.89 -1.96
CA CYS A 164 -17.64 12.11 -1.46
C CYS A 164 -17.32 11.31 -0.21
N GLY A 165 -16.04 11.05 0.05
CA GLY A 165 -15.59 10.30 1.23
C GLY A 165 -14.11 9.98 1.16
N CYS A 166 -13.54 9.58 2.29
CA CYS A 166 -12.17 9.09 2.37
C CYS A 166 -12.07 7.84 3.26
N VAL A 167 -11.01 7.08 3.02
CA VAL A 167 -10.63 5.88 3.76
C VAL A 167 -9.18 6.06 4.18
N ILE A 168 -8.91 5.95 5.48
CA ILE A 168 -7.56 6.08 6.02
C ILE A 168 -7.04 4.68 6.36
N GLY A 169 -5.83 4.38 5.91
CA GLY A 169 -5.18 3.09 6.09
C GLY A 169 -5.55 2.06 5.02
N THR A 170 -5.06 0.85 5.21
CA THR A 170 -5.29 -0.28 4.32
C THR A 170 -6.54 -1.04 4.74
N MET A 171 -7.46 -1.24 3.80
CA MET A 171 -8.69 -2.02 4.00
C MET A 171 -8.77 -3.16 2.98
N PRO A 172 -9.57 -4.21 3.22
CA PRO A 172 -9.85 -5.22 2.21
C PRO A 172 -10.56 -4.64 0.99
N LYS A 173 -10.36 -5.24 -0.19
CA LYS A 173 -10.97 -4.83 -1.47
C LYS A 173 -12.47 -4.58 -1.37
N GLN A 174 -13.22 -5.45 -0.67
CA GLN A 174 -14.68 -5.33 -0.55
C GLN A 174 -15.10 -4.01 0.10
N PHE A 175 -14.26 -3.44 0.96
CA PHE A 175 -14.54 -2.15 1.60
C PHE A 175 -14.55 -1.00 0.59
N TYR A 176 -13.55 -0.95 -0.29
CA TYR A 176 -13.48 0.06 -1.35
C TYR A 176 -14.60 -0.14 -2.38
N VAL A 177 -14.86 -1.39 -2.78
CA VAL A 177 -15.97 -1.74 -3.68
C VAL A 177 -17.32 -1.24 -3.13
N ALA A 178 -17.60 -1.48 -1.85
CA ALA A 178 -18.83 -1.00 -1.23
C ALA A 178 -18.93 0.54 -1.22
N ALA A 179 -17.81 1.23 -1.05
CA ALA A 179 -17.76 2.70 -1.10
C ALA A 179 -17.97 3.25 -2.52
N ILE A 180 -17.35 2.62 -3.51
CA ILE A 180 -17.50 2.95 -4.94
C ILE A 180 -18.95 2.75 -5.36
N GLU A 181 -19.54 1.58 -5.09
CA GLU A 181 -20.92 1.25 -5.46
C GLU A 181 -21.95 2.23 -4.87
N ARG A 182 -21.73 2.71 -3.63
CA ARG A 182 -22.58 3.74 -3.02
C ARG A 182 -22.55 5.06 -3.78
N ILE A 183 -21.40 5.43 -4.34
CA ILE A 183 -21.23 6.66 -5.13
C ILE A 183 -21.73 6.48 -6.56
N LEU A 184 -21.61 5.29 -7.14
CA LEU A 184 -22.11 5.03 -8.48
C LEU A 184 -23.64 4.99 -8.55
N LYS A 185 -24.32 4.69 -7.44
CA LYS A 185 -25.79 4.62 -7.35
C LYS A 185 -26.45 5.92 -6.89
N SER A 186 -25.68 6.91 -6.43
CA SER A 186 -26.20 8.23 -6.02
C SER A 186 -26.44 9.16 -7.20
#